data_AF-I0H477-F1
#
_entry.id   AF-I0H477-F1
#
_cell.length_a   1.000
_cell.length_b   1.000
_cell.length_c   1.000
_cell.angle_alpha   90.00
_cell.angle_beta   90.00
_cell.angle_gamma   90.00
#
_symmetry.space_group_name_H-M   'P 1'
#
loop_
_entity.id
_entity.type
_entity.pdbx_description
1 polymer ?
#
loop_
_entity_poly.entity_id
_entity_poly.type
_entity_poly.pdbx_seq_one_letter_code
_entity_poly.pdbx_strand_id
1 'polypeptide(L)'
;MPATFVSLSIVILLLLPGIILELLRQRSRPGRMDSVFVETSRVLLGGAFVSAATLVLLGIIRTLTPAVLADPRRMWTVPHYVANHLWLTGWTITLFLIVSATLSALCFAVTPTSGLAGRVFPESAWVAVFGRLPQRLIDNGTTVSPGHRIVTQLQVELLDGSAYVGVRDAYSADAALADRELVLAPPLQVRPTEGDWTALDPGWQRIIIPAAQIRNILVRFAELPSQPGAPARRPPVRFTATVSRWAASPRLLASLLAAEILVPIAVGVGIVVF
;
A
#
# COMPACT_ATOMS: atom_id res chain seq x y z
N MET A 1 -2.33 -21.43 30.19
CA MET A 1 -2.71 -20.21 30.93
C MET A 1 -3.83 -19.54 30.13
N PRO A 2 -5.06 -19.42 30.66
CA PRO A 2 -6.14 -18.82 29.89
C PRO A 2 -5.86 -17.33 29.72
N ALA A 3 -5.59 -16.90 28.49
CA ALA A 3 -5.54 -15.49 28.16
C ALA A 3 -6.93 -14.89 28.45
N THR A 4 -7.00 -13.98 29.41
CA THR A 4 -8.25 -13.27 29.68
C THR A 4 -8.52 -12.32 28.52
N PHE A 5 -9.78 -12.15 28.10
CA PHE A 5 -10.16 -11.20 27.05
C PHE A 5 -9.57 -9.80 27.28
N VAL A 6 -9.44 -9.40 28.55
CA VAL A 6 -8.78 -8.14 28.97
C VAL A 6 -7.32 -8.09 28.51
N SER A 7 -6.53 -9.14 28.77
CA SER A 7 -5.12 -9.19 28.34
C SER A 7 -4.99 -9.09 26.83
N LEU A 8 -5.86 -9.76 26.07
CA LEU A 8 -5.89 -9.67 24.61
C LEU A 8 -6.24 -8.26 24.14
N SER A 9 -7.23 -7.61 24.74
CA SER A 9 -7.60 -6.23 24.41
C SER A 9 -6.45 -5.26 24.65
N ILE A 10 -5.75 -5.38 25.79
CA ILE A 10 -4.58 -4.54 26.10
C ILE A 10 -3.49 -4.74 25.05
N VAL A 11 -3.20 -5.99 24.69
CA VAL A 11 -2.19 -6.31 23.66
C VAL A 11 -2.58 -5.70 22.31
N ILE A 12 -3.85 -5.83 21.88
CA ILE A 12 -4.33 -5.24 20.63
C ILE A 12 -4.20 -3.71 20.67
N LEU A 13 -4.64 -3.05 21.75
CA LEU A 13 -4.57 -1.59 21.88
C LEU A 13 -3.15 -1.05 21.90
N LEU A 14 -2.19 -1.84 22.38
CA LEU A 14 -0.77 -1.47 22.38
C LEU A 14 -0.11 -1.72 21.01
N LEU A 15 -0.44 -2.84 20.36
CA LEU A 15 0.20 -3.25 19.11
C LEU A 15 -0.35 -2.55 17.87
N LEU A 16 -1.67 -2.33 17.81
CA LEU A 16 -2.34 -1.82 16.62
C LEU A 16 -1.73 -0.52 16.08
N PRO A 17 -1.46 0.54 16.88
CA PRO A 17 -0.84 1.76 16.35
C PRO A 17 0.57 1.49 15.79
N GLY A 18 1.34 0.61 16.45
CA GLY A 18 2.65 0.19 15.97
C GLY A 18 2.59 -0.55 14.64
N ILE A 19 1.62 -1.45 14.48
CA ILE A 19 1.35 -2.18 13.24
C ILE A 19 0.95 -1.19 12.13
N ILE A 20 0.06 -0.24 12.41
CA ILE A 20 -0.36 0.78 11.44
C ILE A 20 0.86 1.60 10.99
N LEU A 21 1.68 2.05 11.92
CA LEU A 21 2.90 2.81 11.63
C LEU A 21 3.87 1.99 10.75
N GLU A 22 4.07 0.72 11.06
CA GLU A 22 4.96 -0.15 10.29
C GLU A 22 4.38 -0.47 8.90
N LEU A 23 3.08 -0.73 8.76
CA LEU A 23 2.42 -0.91 7.47
C LEU A 23 2.56 0.33 6.58
N LEU A 24 2.45 1.53 7.14
CA LEU A 24 2.69 2.78 6.43
C LEU A 24 4.16 2.91 5.99
N ARG A 25 5.10 2.53 6.87
CA ARG A 25 6.54 2.54 6.55
C ARG A 25 6.92 1.54 5.47
N GLN A 26 6.43 0.30 5.56
CA GLN A 26 6.68 -0.75 4.57
C GLN A 26 6.17 -0.35 3.18
N ARG A 27 5.04 0.37 3.12
CA ARG A 27 4.53 0.93 1.86
C ARG A 27 5.48 1.95 1.22
N SER A 28 6.28 2.66 2.01
CA SER A 28 7.24 3.66 1.52
C SER A 28 8.67 3.16 1.37
N ARG A 29 9.04 2.04 2.03
CA ARG A 29 10.38 1.42 1.94
C ARG A 29 10.29 -0.10 1.71
N PRO A 30 9.76 -0.55 0.57
CA PRO A 30 9.68 -1.98 0.27
C PRO A 30 11.05 -2.55 -0.14
N GLY A 31 11.30 -3.81 0.24
CA GLY A 31 12.50 -4.56 -0.17
C GLY A 31 13.65 -4.56 0.84
N ARG A 32 13.52 -3.86 1.98
CA ARG A 32 14.47 -4.00 3.08
C ARG A 32 14.05 -5.21 3.94
N MET A 33 14.74 -6.33 3.77
CA MET A 33 14.65 -7.47 4.67
C MET A 33 15.33 -7.08 5.98
N ASP A 34 14.60 -6.43 6.87
CA ASP A 34 15.06 -6.25 8.24
C ASP A 34 14.87 -7.57 9.00
N SER A 35 15.68 -7.82 10.03
CA SER A 35 15.49 -9.01 10.85
C SER A 35 14.14 -8.94 11.59
N VAL A 36 13.50 -10.09 11.78
CA VAL A 36 12.20 -10.22 12.49
C VAL A 36 12.24 -9.54 13.86
N PHE A 37 13.40 -9.58 14.53
CA PHE A 37 13.62 -8.89 15.80
C PHE A 37 13.47 -7.37 15.68
N VAL A 38 14.08 -6.73 14.68
CA VAL A 38 14.05 -5.27 14.51
C VAL A 38 12.68 -4.80 14.00
N GLU A 39 11.97 -5.61 13.23
CA GLU A 39 10.58 -5.35 12.83
C GLU A 39 9.67 -5.39 14.06
N THR A 40 9.73 -6.47 14.83
CA THR A 40 8.93 -6.64 16.05
C THR A 40 9.22 -5.55 17.08
N SER A 41 10.50 -5.20 17.28
CA SER A 41 10.88 -4.14 18.23
C SER A 41 10.36 -2.77 17.80
N ARG A 42 10.35 -2.45 16.50
CA ARG A 42 9.77 -1.20 15.97
C ARG A 42 8.27 -1.14 16.14
N VAL A 43 7.57 -2.24 15.87
CA VAL A 43 6.12 -2.33 16.08
C VAL A 43 5.81 -2.13 17.56
N LEU A 44 6.53 -2.80 18.46
CA LEU A 44 6.32 -2.68 19.91
C LEU A 44 6.62 -1.26 20.42
N LEU A 45 7.78 -0.70 20.10
CA LEU A 45 8.19 0.63 20.57
C LEU A 45 7.34 1.75 19.95
N GLY A 46 7.07 1.65 18.63
CA GLY A 46 6.21 2.60 17.93
C GLY A 46 4.78 2.56 18.47
N GLY A 47 4.25 1.36 18.68
CA GLY A 47 2.94 1.17 19.29
C GLY A 47 2.88 1.74 20.70
N ALA A 48 3.82 1.38 21.58
CA ALA A 48 3.88 1.88 22.94
C ALA A 48 3.96 3.42 23.00
N PHE A 49 4.79 4.05 22.17
CA PHE A 49 4.95 5.51 22.14
C PHE A 49 3.67 6.22 21.67
N VAL A 50 3.05 5.73 20.58
CA VAL A 50 1.81 6.31 20.06
C VAL A 50 0.66 6.09 21.07
N SER A 51 0.52 4.89 21.62
CA SER A 51 -0.49 4.59 22.64
C SER A 51 -0.34 5.49 23.87
N ALA A 52 0.90 5.72 24.35
CA ALA A 52 1.15 6.63 25.47
C ALA A 52 0.72 8.07 25.15
N ALA A 53 1.09 8.58 23.96
CA ALA A 53 0.68 9.91 23.52
C ALA A 53 -0.86 10.03 23.38
N THR A 54 -1.52 9.00 22.85
CA THR A 54 -2.99 8.95 22.78
C THR A 54 -3.62 8.94 24.17
N LEU A 55 -3.10 8.18 25.13
CA LEU A 55 -3.61 8.18 26.50
C LEU A 55 -3.45 9.54 27.18
N VAL A 56 -2.34 10.25 26.95
CA VAL A 56 -2.15 11.61 27.45
C VAL A 56 -3.20 12.56 26.87
N LEU A 57 -3.44 12.52 25.56
CA LEU A 57 -4.46 13.33 24.90
C LEU A 57 -5.86 13.05 25.45
N LEU A 58 -6.25 11.78 25.56
CA LEU A 58 -7.55 11.40 26.12
C LEU A 58 -7.66 11.74 27.61
N GLY A 59 -6.58 11.65 28.37
CA GLY A 59 -6.51 12.10 29.75
C GLY A 59 -6.80 13.59 29.89
N ILE A 60 -6.20 14.42 29.03
CA ILE A 60 -6.48 15.86 28.98
C ILE A 60 -7.96 16.10 28.64
N ILE A 61 -8.49 15.46 27.59
CA ILE A 61 -9.91 15.59 27.25
C ILE A 61 -10.80 15.18 28.44
N ARG A 62 -10.49 14.09 29.13
CA ARG A 62 -11.25 13.61 30.30
C ARG A 62 -11.26 14.61 31.45
N THR A 63 -10.19 15.38 31.64
CA THR A 63 -10.16 16.44 32.67
C THR A 63 -11.09 17.61 32.32
N LEU A 64 -11.28 17.89 31.03
CA LEU A 64 -12.17 18.94 30.54
C LEU A 64 -13.64 18.47 30.46
N THR A 65 -13.87 17.23 30.04
CA THR A 65 -15.21 16.66 29.83
C THR A 65 -15.36 15.30 30.51
N PRO A 66 -15.56 15.28 31.84
CA PRO A 66 -15.53 14.04 32.61
C PRO A 66 -16.66 13.06 32.29
N ALA A 67 -17.79 13.53 31.76
CA ALA A 67 -18.94 12.67 31.46
C ALA A 67 -18.78 11.84 30.17
N VAL A 68 -17.90 12.24 29.25
CA VAL A 68 -17.85 11.68 27.88
C VAL A 68 -16.89 10.49 27.75
N LEU A 69 -15.93 10.39 28.67
CA LEU A 69 -14.89 9.38 28.62
C LEU A 69 -14.91 8.52 29.90
N ALA A 70 -14.63 7.23 29.73
CA ALA A 70 -14.60 6.29 30.83
C ALA A 70 -13.46 6.63 31.81
N ASP A 71 -13.72 6.43 33.11
CA ASP A 71 -12.74 6.76 34.15
C ASP A 71 -11.81 5.57 34.40
N PRO A 72 -10.52 5.66 34.04
CA PRO A 72 -9.60 4.55 34.19
C PRO A 72 -9.38 4.19 35.66
N ARG A 73 -9.50 5.14 36.61
CA ARG A 73 -9.36 4.83 38.04
C ARG A 73 -10.55 3.99 38.51
N ARG A 74 -11.77 4.39 38.14
CA ARG A 74 -12.99 3.66 38.52
C ARG A 74 -13.07 2.27 37.90
N MET A 75 -12.50 2.06 36.72
CA MET A 75 -12.39 0.71 36.13
C MET A 75 -11.66 -0.28 37.04
N TRP A 76 -10.69 0.20 37.83
CA TRP A 76 -9.88 -0.65 38.72
C TRP A 76 -10.43 -0.72 40.14
N THR A 77 -11.09 0.35 40.61
CA THR A 77 -11.59 0.42 41.99
C THR A 77 -13.04 -0.04 42.15
N VAL A 78 -13.86 0.01 41.09
CA VAL A 78 -15.29 -0.33 41.15
C VAL A 78 -15.53 -1.67 40.47
N PRO A 79 -15.99 -2.71 41.20
CA PRO A 79 -16.36 -3.99 40.61
C PRO A 79 -17.44 -3.82 39.54
N HIS A 80 -17.35 -4.59 38.44
CA HIS A 80 -18.31 -4.57 37.34
C HIS A 80 -18.50 -3.21 36.64
N TYR A 81 -17.59 -2.24 36.82
CA TYR A 81 -17.70 -0.92 36.19
C TYR A 81 -17.88 -1.01 34.67
N VAL A 82 -17.08 -1.85 34.00
CA VAL A 82 -17.14 -2.05 32.55
C VAL A 82 -18.49 -2.60 32.10
N ALA A 83 -19.04 -3.59 32.81
CA ALA A 83 -20.34 -4.18 32.51
C ALA A 83 -21.49 -3.17 32.69
N ASN A 84 -21.36 -2.28 33.68
CA ASN A 84 -22.36 -1.24 33.94
C ASN A 84 -22.22 -0.03 32.99
N HIS A 85 -21.09 0.13 32.31
CA HIS A 85 -20.79 1.26 31.43
C HIS A 85 -20.23 0.79 30.07
N LEU A 86 -20.85 -0.24 29.49
CA LEU A 86 -20.37 -0.85 28.23
C LEU A 86 -20.28 0.17 27.10
N TRP A 87 -21.29 1.02 26.94
CA TRP A 87 -21.31 2.05 25.90
C TRP A 87 -20.18 3.07 26.06
N LEU A 88 -20.03 3.63 27.27
CA LEU A 88 -18.98 4.61 27.57
C LEU A 88 -17.58 4.01 27.40
N THR A 89 -17.40 2.76 27.83
CA THR A 89 -16.13 2.03 27.69
C THR A 89 -15.82 1.74 26.22
N GLY A 90 -16.80 1.23 25.47
CA GLY A 90 -16.68 0.96 24.03
C GLY A 90 -16.40 2.22 23.22
N TRP A 91 -17.07 3.34 23.54
CA TRP A 91 -16.79 4.64 22.96
C TRP A 91 -15.36 5.12 23.23
N THR A 92 -14.90 5.00 24.48
CA THR A 92 -13.53 5.39 24.87
C THR A 92 -12.48 4.56 24.15
N ILE A 93 -12.69 3.24 24.04
CA ILE A 93 -11.82 2.34 23.28
C ILE A 93 -11.81 2.70 21.80
N THR A 94 -12.97 2.96 21.21
CA THR A 94 -13.10 3.34 19.80
C THR A 94 -12.36 4.64 19.52
N LEU A 95 -12.54 5.65 20.38
CA LEU A 95 -11.84 6.93 20.25
C LEU A 95 -10.32 6.75 20.40
N PHE A 96 -9.87 5.93 21.34
CA PHE A 96 -8.45 5.58 21.47
C PHE A 96 -7.89 4.98 20.17
N LEU A 97 -8.60 4.02 19.57
CA LEU A 97 -8.17 3.38 18.32
C LEU A 97 -8.08 4.37 17.15
N ILE A 98 -9.08 5.24 17.02
CA ILE A 98 -9.12 6.25 15.95
C ILE A 98 -7.98 7.27 16.14
N VAL A 99 -7.85 7.86 17.33
CA VAL A 99 -6.83 8.87 17.63
C VAL A 99 -5.42 8.29 17.48
N SER A 100 -5.18 7.05 17.96
CA SER A 100 -3.88 6.40 17.83
C SER A 100 -3.54 6.04 16.38
N ALA A 101 -4.51 5.64 15.57
CA ALA A 101 -4.34 5.43 14.13
C ALA A 101 -4.00 6.75 13.41
N THR A 102 -4.75 7.82 13.68
CA THR A 102 -4.52 9.15 13.11
C THR A 102 -3.16 9.71 13.52
N LEU A 103 -2.77 9.54 14.79
CA LEU A 103 -1.45 9.96 15.29
C LEU A 103 -0.30 9.14 14.68
N SER A 104 -0.49 7.83 14.46
CA SER A 104 0.47 6.99 13.73
C SER A 104 0.68 7.48 12.31
N ALA A 105 -0.41 7.77 11.59
CA ALA A 105 -0.36 8.31 10.24
C ALA A 105 0.29 9.70 10.19
N LEU A 106 -0.02 10.56 11.16
CA LEU A 106 0.58 11.89 11.27
C LEU A 106 2.08 11.80 11.55
N CYS A 107 2.49 10.97 12.51
CA CYS A 107 3.89 10.70 12.83
C CYS A 107 4.66 10.23 11.59
N PHE A 108 4.07 9.30 10.83
CA PHE A 108 4.62 8.86 9.55
C PHE A 108 4.74 10.00 8.54
N ALA A 109 3.70 10.83 8.37
CA ALA A 109 3.68 11.91 7.39
C ALA A 109 4.66 13.06 7.69
N VAL A 110 4.95 13.34 8.96
CA VAL A 110 5.88 14.41 9.37
C VAL A 110 7.33 13.95 9.51
N THR A 111 7.56 12.64 9.67
CA THR A 111 8.93 12.12 9.75
C THR A 111 9.57 12.19 8.36
N PRO A 112 10.68 12.94 8.18
CA PRO A 112 11.31 13.07 6.87
C PRO A 112 11.76 11.69 6.38
N THR A 113 11.10 11.18 5.34
CA THR A 113 11.55 9.99 4.64
C THR A 113 12.77 10.37 3.82
N SER A 114 13.95 10.21 4.40
CA SER A 114 15.20 10.13 3.65
C SER A 114 15.13 8.88 2.76
N GLY A 115 14.73 9.08 1.51
CA GLY A 115 14.53 7.99 0.56
C GLY A 115 14.04 8.55 -0.77
N LEU A 116 14.96 8.59 -1.73
CA LEU A 116 14.81 8.71 -3.19
C LEU A 116 13.39 9.03 -3.69
N ALA A 117 13.26 10.08 -4.51
CA ALA A 117 12.01 10.55 -5.13
C ALA A 117 11.28 9.54 -6.07
N GLY A 118 11.57 8.24 -5.97
CA GLY A 118 10.85 7.15 -6.60
C GLY A 118 9.91 6.45 -5.63
N ARG A 119 8.65 6.26 -6.04
CA ARG A 119 7.74 5.34 -5.34
C ARG A 119 8.26 3.92 -5.55
N VAL A 120 8.94 3.36 -4.56
CA VAL A 120 9.34 1.95 -4.54
C VAL A 120 8.09 1.14 -4.19
N PHE A 121 7.78 0.10 -4.95
CA PHE A 121 6.67 -0.83 -4.66
C PHE A 121 7.25 -2.22 -4.44
N PRO A 122 6.74 -3.03 -3.47
CA PRO A 122 7.10 -4.44 -3.30
C PRO A 122 6.40 -5.27 -4.38
N GLU A 123 6.59 -4.87 -5.62
CA GLU A 123 5.97 -5.48 -6.77
C GLU A 123 7.11 -5.90 -7.69
N SER A 124 6.95 -7.02 -8.38
CA SER A 124 7.96 -7.42 -9.35
C SER A 124 8.15 -6.30 -10.38
N ALA A 125 9.40 -6.11 -10.82
CA ALA A 125 9.69 -5.17 -11.89
C ALA A 125 8.80 -5.44 -13.13
N TRP A 126 8.40 -6.70 -13.33
CA TRP A 126 7.47 -7.10 -14.38
C TRP A 126 6.09 -6.47 -14.23
N VAL A 127 5.45 -6.56 -13.05
CA VAL A 127 4.13 -5.93 -12.88
C VAL A 127 4.23 -4.41 -12.95
N ALA A 128 5.29 -3.84 -12.34
CA ALA A 128 5.50 -2.40 -12.35
C ALA A 128 5.70 -1.88 -13.79
N VAL A 129 6.57 -2.52 -14.57
CA VAL A 129 6.95 -2.05 -15.91
C VAL A 129 5.96 -2.48 -16.99
N PHE A 130 5.40 -3.68 -16.92
CA PHE A 130 4.50 -4.22 -17.95
C PHE A 130 3.03 -3.88 -17.73
N GLY A 131 2.62 -3.63 -16.48
CA GLY A 131 1.25 -3.28 -16.12
C GLY A 131 1.09 -1.81 -15.74
N ARG A 132 1.82 -1.38 -14.71
CA ARG A 132 1.57 -0.09 -14.04
C ARG A 132 2.07 1.13 -14.82
N LEU A 133 3.30 1.10 -15.33
CA LEU A 133 3.89 2.20 -16.08
C LEU A 133 3.13 2.58 -17.36
N PRO A 134 2.73 1.64 -18.25
CA PRO A 134 1.97 2.00 -19.45
C PRO A 134 0.62 2.63 -19.10
N GLN A 135 -0.04 2.15 -18.04
CA GLN A 135 -1.28 2.78 -17.56
C GLN A 135 -1.06 4.22 -17.08
N ARG A 136 0.05 4.49 -16.36
CA ARG A 136 0.37 5.86 -15.93
C ARG A 136 0.60 6.81 -17.10
N LEU A 137 1.21 6.34 -18.19
CA LEU A 137 1.39 7.16 -19.39
C LEU A 137 0.04 7.56 -19.98
N ILE A 138 -0.90 6.62 -20.05
CA ILE A 138 -2.28 6.88 -20.49
C ILE A 138 -2.98 7.86 -19.53
N ASP A 139 -2.92 7.61 -18.23
CA ASP A 139 -3.58 8.43 -17.20
C ASP A 139 -3.03 9.87 -17.14
N ASN A 140 -1.74 10.05 -17.46
CA ASN A 140 -1.08 11.36 -17.50
C ASN A 140 -1.33 12.13 -18.83
N GLY A 141 -2.21 11.62 -19.70
CA GLY A 141 -2.61 12.32 -20.92
C GLY A 141 -1.58 12.26 -22.04
N THR A 142 -0.81 11.17 -22.14
CA THR A 142 0.01 10.93 -23.34
C THR A 142 -0.91 10.92 -24.56
N THR A 143 -0.75 11.89 -25.45
CA THR A 143 -1.57 12.02 -26.65
C THR A 143 -1.29 10.84 -27.57
N VAL A 144 -2.32 10.05 -27.88
CA VAL A 144 -2.21 8.91 -28.79
C VAL A 144 -2.84 9.28 -30.12
N SER A 145 -2.17 8.97 -31.22
CA SER A 145 -2.70 9.21 -32.56
C SER A 145 -4.05 8.50 -32.77
N PRO A 146 -5.03 9.08 -33.49
CA PRO A 146 -6.27 8.38 -33.80
C PRO A 146 -6.03 7.01 -34.43
N GLY A 147 -6.75 5.99 -33.96
CA GLY A 147 -6.58 4.61 -34.40
C GLY A 147 -5.32 3.90 -33.85
N HIS A 148 -4.48 4.55 -33.05
CA HIS A 148 -3.31 3.95 -32.42
C HIS A 148 -3.56 3.62 -30.94
N ARG A 149 -2.70 2.78 -30.38
CA ARG A 149 -2.68 2.45 -28.95
C ARG A 149 -1.25 2.40 -28.43
N ILE A 150 -1.07 2.79 -27.17
CA ILE A 150 0.21 2.59 -26.46
C ILE A 150 0.35 1.10 -26.14
N VAL A 151 1.45 0.50 -26.60
CA VAL A 151 1.84 -0.86 -26.25
C VAL A 151 3.20 -0.89 -25.57
N THR A 152 3.40 -1.92 -24.75
CA THR A 152 4.70 -2.21 -24.15
C THR A 152 5.44 -3.15 -25.09
N GLN A 153 6.45 -2.64 -25.79
CA GLN A 153 7.32 -3.45 -26.64
C GLN A 153 8.56 -3.84 -25.87
N LEU A 154 8.95 -5.10 -26.01
CA LEU A 154 10.04 -5.72 -25.28
C LEU A 154 11.10 -6.19 -26.26
N GLN A 155 12.35 -5.98 -25.90
CA GLN A 155 13.49 -6.70 -26.45
C GLN A 155 14.06 -7.56 -25.31
N VAL A 156 14.11 -8.86 -25.53
CA VAL A 156 14.49 -9.87 -24.53
C VAL A 156 15.75 -10.54 -25.04
N GLU A 157 16.85 -10.41 -24.29
CA GLU A 157 18.09 -11.13 -24.57
C GLU A 157 18.14 -12.39 -23.71
N LEU A 158 18.44 -13.53 -24.31
CA LEU A 158 18.52 -14.81 -23.65
C LEU A 158 19.95 -15.12 -23.17
N LEU A 159 20.08 -16.13 -22.31
CA LEU A 159 21.38 -16.57 -21.79
C LEU A 159 22.30 -17.11 -22.90
N ASP A 160 21.74 -17.70 -23.95
CA ASP A 160 22.48 -18.21 -25.13
C ASP A 160 22.93 -17.11 -26.11
N GLY A 161 22.60 -15.84 -25.82
CA GLY A 161 22.95 -14.68 -26.64
C GLY A 161 21.96 -14.37 -27.76
N SER A 162 20.98 -15.24 -28.02
CA SER A 162 19.87 -14.92 -28.91
C SER A 162 18.97 -13.83 -28.31
N ALA A 163 18.24 -13.11 -29.15
CA ALA A 163 17.32 -12.08 -28.69
C ALA A 163 16.01 -12.06 -29.48
N TYR A 164 14.94 -11.69 -28.79
CA TYR A 164 13.59 -11.57 -29.35
C TYR A 164 13.04 -10.17 -29.14
N VAL A 165 12.35 -9.64 -30.14
CA VAL A 165 11.57 -8.40 -30.03
C VAL A 165 10.10 -8.72 -30.28
N GLY A 166 9.22 -8.19 -29.42
CA GLY A 166 7.79 -8.39 -29.54
C GLY A 166 6.98 -7.45 -28.67
N VAL A 167 5.65 -7.46 -28.85
CA VAL A 167 4.72 -6.74 -27.97
C VAL A 167 4.38 -7.63 -26.77
N ARG A 168 4.41 -7.07 -25.56
CA ARG A 168 4.01 -7.78 -24.35
C ARG A 168 2.55 -8.21 -24.45
N ASP A 169 2.29 -9.51 -24.40
CA ASP A 169 0.93 -10.07 -24.37
C ASP A 169 0.52 -10.40 -22.93
N ALA A 170 1.19 -11.39 -22.34
CA ALA A 170 0.96 -11.90 -20.99
C ALA A 170 2.28 -12.14 -20.24
N TYR A 171 2.20 -12.26 -18.92
CA TYR A 171 3.33 -12.62 -18.06
C TYR A 171 2.84 -13.19 -16.72
N SER A 172 3.64 -14.04 -16.09
CA SER A 172 3.35 -14.56 -14.74
C SER A 172 3.71 -13.52 -13.68
N ALA A 173 2.72 -12.93 -13.02
CA ALA A 173 2.91 -11.86 -12.02
C ALA A 173 3.37 -12.39 -10.64
N ASP A 174 2.82 -13.53 -10.21
CA ASP A 174 2.91 -14.01 -8.82
C ASP A 174 3.72 -15.31 -8.65
N ALA A 175 4.37 -15.79 -9.72
CA ALA A 175 5.24 -16.97 -9.66
C ALA A 175 6.62 -16.63 -9.08
N ALA A 176 7.32 -17.64 -8.52
CA ALA A 176 8.74 -17.54 -8.19
C ALA A 176 9.56 -17.26 -9.47
N LEU A 177 10.73 -16.61 -9.35
CA LEU A 177 11.48 -16.18 -10.54
C LEU A 177 11.79 -17.33 -11.52
N ALA A 178 12.05 -18.54 -11.00
CA ALA A 178 12.30 -19.72 -11.81
C ALA A 178 11.09 -20.16 -12.66
N ASP A 179 9.88 -19.91 -12.18
CA ASP A 179 8.61 -20.36 -12.79
C ASP A 179 7.89 -19.23 -13.53
N ARG A 180 8.53 -18.05 -13.66
CA ARG A 180 7.94 -16.91 -14.38
C ARG A 180 8.09 -17.10 -15.87
N GLU A 181 7.05 -16.73 -16.61
CA GLU A 181 7.05 -16.79 -18.07
C GLU A 181 6.64 -15.44 -18.66
N LEU A 182 7.28 -15.07 -19.76
CA LEU A 182 6.97 -13.88 -20.54
C LEU A 182 6.42 -14.28 -21.90
N VAL A 183 5.26 -13.74 -22.27
CA VAL A 183 4.63 -14.02 -23.56
C VAL A 183 4.72 -12.80 -24.47
N LEU A 184 5.38 -12.96 -25.61
CA LEU A 184 5.48 -11.96 -26.66
C LEU A 184 4.48 -12.25 -27.79
N ALA A 185 3.89 -11.19 -28.33
CA ALA A 185 3.01 -11.19 -29.50
C ALA A 185 3.61 -10.34 -30.63
N PRO A 186 3.06 -10.43 -31.86
CA PRO A 186 3.58 -9.71 -33.01
C PRO A 186 3.50 -8.19 -32.85
N PRO A 187 4.34 -7.44 -33.58
CA PRO A 187 5.37 -7.92 -34.53
C PRO A 187 6.55 -8.62 -33.83
N LEU A 188 6.88 -9.84 -34.29
CA LEU A 188 7.95 -10.67 -33.73
C LEU A 188 9.21 -10.56 -34.60
N GLN A 189 10.35 -10.30 -33.97
CA GLN A 189 11.66 -10.37 -34.61
C GLN A 189 12.59 -11.23 -33.75
N VAL A 190 13.50 -11.92 -34.41
CA VAL A 190 14.53 -12.74 -33.78
C VAL A 190 15.91 -12.30 -34.26
N ARG A 191 16.85 -12.27 -33.34
CA ARG A 191 18.27 -12.15 -33.62
C ARG A 191 18.95 -13.42 -33.08
N PRO A 192 19.46 -14.30 -33.95
CA PRO A 192 20.29 -15.42 -33.53
C PRO A 192 21.55 -14.94 -32.78
N THR A 193 22.25 -15.83 -32.10
CA THR A 193 23.50 -15.50 -31.38
C THR A 193 24.52 -14.81 -32.31
N GLU A 194 24.61 -15.26 -33.56
CA GLU A 194 25.37 -14.61 -34.61
C GLU A 194 24.43 -14.28 -35.78
N GLY A 195 24.17 -12.99 -35.99
CA GLY A 195 23.33 -12.54 -37.11
C GLY A 195 22.58 -11.24 -36.85
N ASP A 196 21.89 -10.78 -37.88
CA ASP A 196 21.05 -9.60 -37.85
C ASP A 196 19.61 -9.93 -37.42
N TRP A 197 18.86 -8.88 -37.10
CA TRP A 197 17.44 -8.98 -36.80
C TRP A 197 16.67 -9.43 -38.05
N THR A 198 15.92 -10.51 -37.92
CA THR A 198 15.03 -11.03 -38.95
C THR A 198 13.60 -11.12 -38.41
N ALA A 199 12.61 -10.90 -39.29
CA ALA A 199 11.22 -11.12 -38.93
C ALA A 199 10.98 -12.61 -38.70
N LEU A 200 10.29 -12.96 -37.62
CA LEU A 200 9.87 -14.33 -37.40
C LEU A 200 8.78 -14.69 -38.42
N ASP A 201 8.71 -15.97 -38.82
CA ASP A 201 7.69 -16.47 -39.74
C ASP A 201 6.28 -16.05 -39.24
N PRO A 202 5.45 -15.41 -40.09
CA PRO A 202 4.14 -14.89 -39.73
C PRO A 202 3.15 -15.97 -39.24
N GLY A 203 3.42 -17.25 -39.47
CA GLY A 203 2.66 -18.36 -38.86
C GLY A 203 2.77 -18.40 -37.34
N TRP A 204 3.85 -17.86 -36.77
CA TRP A 204 4.05 -17.80 -35.32
C TRP A 204 3.36 -16.59 -34.71
N GLN A 205 2.38 -16.86 -33.85
CA GLN A 205 1.61 -15.80 -33.20
C GLN A 205 2.11 -15.44 -31.81
N ARG A 206 2.84 -16.32 -31.12
CA ARG A 206 3.30 -16.11 -29.74
C ARG A 206 4.64 -16.76 -29.49
N ILE A 207 5.42 -16.16 -28.61
CA ILE A 207 6.64 -16.75 -28.04
C ILE A 207 6.49 -16.74 -26.52
N ILE A 208 6.71 -17.87 -25.89
CA ILE A 208 6.74 -18.02 -24.43
C ILE A 208 8.20 -18.18 -24.01
N ILE A 209 8.69 -17.29 -23.15
CA ILE A 209 10.09 -17.25 -22.71
C ILE A 209 10.12 -17.44 -21.19
N PRO A 210 10.73 -18.53 -20.68
CA PRO A 210 10.96 -18.72 -19.25
C PRO A 210 11.91 -17.65 -18.70
N ALA A 211 11.60 -17.07 -17.55
CA ALA A 211 12.41 -16.03 -16.93
C ALA A 211 13.82 -16.51 -16.57
N ALA A 212 13.99 -17.81 -16.28
CA ALA A 212 15.29 -18.42 -16.04
C ALA A 212 16.23 -18.36 -17.26
N GLN A 213 15.70 -18.20 -18.47
CA GLN A 213 16.48 -18.07 -19.70
C GLN A 213 16.77 -16.62 -20.09
N ILE A 214 16.20 -15.65 -19.37
CA ILE A 214 16.30 -14.23 -19.71
C ILE A 214 17.54 -13.64 -19.04
N ARG A 215 18.43 -13.08 -19.86
CA ARG A 215 19.59 -12.30 -19.39
C ARG A 215 19.19 -10.87 -19.03
N ASN A 216 18.47 -10.20 -19.92
CA ASN A 216 17.97 -8.84 -19.70
C ASN A 216 16.67 -8.59 -20.49
N ILE A 217 15.95 -7.54 -20.09
CA ILE A 217 14.75 -7.07 -20.78
C ILE A 217 14.88 -5.55 -20.98
N LEU A 218 14.87 -5.12 -22.24
CA LEU A 218 14.75 -3.73 -22.62
C LEU A 218 13.28 -3.44 -22.93
N VAL A 219 12.80 -2.30 -22.45
CA VAL A 219 11.38 -1.94 -22.52
C VAL A 219 11.22 -0.59 -23.16
N ARG A 220 10.36 -0.51 -24.17
CA ARG A 220 9.92 0.76 -24.75
C ARG A 220 8.40 0.82 -24.82
N PHE A 221 7.85 2.02 -24.59
CA PHE A 221 6.44 2.30 -24.82
C PHE A 221 6.31 2.91 -26.21
N ALA A 222 5.57 2.24 -27.09
CA ALA A 222 5.42 2.63 -28.49
C ALA A 222 3.94 2.74 -28.86
N GLU A 223 3.64 3.61 -29.82
CA GLU A 223 2.33 3.65 -30.46
C GLU A 223 2.29 2.63 -31.60
N LEU A 224 1.29 1.76 -31.61
CA LEU A 224 1.02 0.86 -32.72
C LEU A 224 -0.42 1.01 -33.22
N PRO A 225 -0.68 0.76 -34.52
CA PRO A 225 -2.03 0.70 -35.05
C PRO A 225 -2.89 -0.28 -34.25
N SER A 226 -4.11 0.13 -33.92
CA SER A 226 -5.07 -0.72 -33.25
C SER A 226 -5.53 -1.79 -34.23
N GLN A 227 -5.22 -3.06 -33.95
CA GLN A 227 -5.78 -4.17 -34.73
C GLN A 227 -7.30 -4.26 -34.47
N PRO A 228 -8.13 -4.34 -35.53
CA PRO A 228 -9.56 -4.63 -35.38
C PRO A 228 -9.75 -5.98 -34.69
N GLY A 229 -10.56 -6.01 -33.62
CA GLY A 229 -10.94 -7.24 -32.92
C GLY A 229 -10.09 -7.62 -31.70
N ALA A 230 -9.09 -6.82 -31.31
CA ALA A 230 -8.41 -7.06 -30.04
C ALA A 230 -9.39 -6.82 -28.87
N PRO A 231 -9.57 -7.78 -27.93
CA PRO A 231 -10.50 -7.62 -26.82
C PRO A 231 -10.14 -6.39 -25.99
N ALA A 232 -11.14 -5.57 -25.67
CA ALA A 232 -10.97 -4.42 -24.79
C ALA A 232 -10.41 -4.89 -23.45
N ARG A 233 -9.20 -4.42 -23.10
CA ARG A 233 -8.62 -4.73 -21.79
C ARG A 233 -9.50 -4.13 -20.70
N ARG A 234 -9.87 -4.96 -19.72
CA ARG A 234 -10.59 -4.49 -18.53
C ARG A 234 -9.80 -3.35 -17.89
N PRO A 235 -10.41 -2.19 -17.63
CA PRO A 235 -9.74 -1.14 -16.89
C PRO A 235 -9.34 -1.68 -15.51
N PRO A 236 -8.16 -1.32 -14.99
CA PRO A 236 -7.80 -1.69 -13.64
C PRO A 236 -8.84 -1.11 -12.67
N VAL A 237 -9.25 -1.92 -11.70
CA VAL A 237 -10.25 -1.52 -10.71
C VAL A 237 -9.73 -0.30 -9.94
N ARG A 238 -10.36 0.86 -10.15
CA ARG A 238 -9.97 2.19 -9.63
C ARG A 238 -10.05 2.35 -8.10
N PHE A 239 -10.26 1.27 -7.34
CA PHE A 239 -10.77 1.35 -5.96
C PHE A 239 -9.77 1.87 -4.90
N THR A 240 -8.48 2.02 -5.21
CA THR A 240 -7.45 2.30 -4.19
C THR A 240 -6.82 3.70 -4.25
N ALA A 241 -7.04 4.47 -5.33
CA ALA A 241 -6.34 5.75 -5.52
C ALA A 241 -6.79 6.84 -4.53
N THR A 242 -8.08 6.90 -4.21
CA THR A 242 -8.66 7.98 -3.38
C THR A 242 -8.17 7.89 -1.94
N VAL A 243 -8.19 6.70 -1.34
CA VAL A 243 -7.76 6.49 0.07
C VAL A 243 -6.27 6.81 0.26
N SER A 244 -5.44 6.52 -0.75
CA SER A 244 -4.00 6.79 -0.69
C SER A 244 -3.64 8.29 -0.68
N ARG A 245 -4.49 9.16 -1.25
CA ARG A 245 -4.26 10.61 -1.28
C ARG A 245 -4.56 11.27 0.08
N TRP A 246 -5.55 10.76 0.81
CA TRP A 246 -5.92 11.28 2.14
C TRP A 246 -4.84 11.00 3.19
N ALA A 247 -4.21 9.82 3.14
CA ALA A 247 -3.15 9.44 4.08
C ALA A 247 -1.82 10.20 3.89
N ALA A 248 -1.67 10.98 2.82
CA ALA A 248 -0.40 11.61 2.45
C ALA A 248 -0.28 13.10 2.83
N SER A 249 -1.37 13.76 3.24
CA SER A 249 -1.32 15.18 3.61
C SER A 249 -1.25 15.35 5.12
N PRO A 250 -0.12 15.83 5.68
CA PRO A 250 0.00 16.06 7.12
C PRO A 250 -1.01 17.08 7.63
N ARG A 251 -1.42 18.04 6.78
CA ARG A 251 -2.45 19.05 7.13
C ARG A 251 -3.82 18.42 7.31
N LEU A 252 -4.20 17.49 6.44
CA LEU A 252 -5.49 16.79 6.55
C LEU A 252 -5.52 15.91 7.80
N LEU A 253 -4.43 15.18 8.07
CA LEU A 253 -4.29 14.35 9.27
C LEU A 253 -4.32 15.20 10.55
N ALA A 254 -3.67 16.36 10.56
CA ALA A 254 -3.73 17.28 11.69
C ALA A 254 -5.14 17.84 11.91
N SER A 255 -5.86 18.19 10.84
CA SER A 255 -7.26 18.64 10.95
C SER A 255 -8.19 17.54 11.44
N LEU A 256 -7.95 16.30 11.01
CA LEU A 256 -8.72 15.13 11.45
C LEU A 256 -8.48 14.87 12.95
N LEU A 257 -7.22 14.89 13.38
CA LEU A 257 -6.86 14.76 14.80
C LEU A 257 -7.49 15.87 15.65
N ALA A 258 -7.50 17.11 15.16
CA ALA A 258 -8.16 18.21 15.85
C ALA A 258 -9.67 17.98 15.97
N ALA A 259 -10.33 17.49 14.92
CA ALA A 259 -11.75 17.16 14.95
C ALA A 259 -12.06 16.03 15.96
N GLU A 260 -11.25 14.97 15.98
CA GLU A 260 -11.37 13.85 16.92
C GLU A 260 -11.26 14.30 18.39
N ILE A 261 -10.49 15.37 18.67
CA ILE A 261 -10.34 15.97 20.00
C ILE A 261 -11.49 16.92 20.31
N LEU A 262 -11.92 17.76 19.35
CA LEU A 262 -12.92 18.80 19.58
C LEU A 262 -14.34 18.24 19.74
N VAL A 263 -14.70 17.17 19.03
CA VAL A 263 -16.03 16.54 19.12
C VAL A 263 -16.38 16.09 20.56
N PRO A 264 -15.56 15.27 21.26
CA PRO A 264 -15.88 14.87 22.64
C PRO A 264 -15.86 16.04 23.62
N ILE A 265 -15.09 17.09 23.37
CA ILE A 265 -15.11 18.32 24.17
C ILE A 265 -16.46 19.03 24.00
N ALA A 266 -16.90 19.25 22.75
CA ALA A 266 -18.17 19.93 22.47
C ALA A 266 -19.37 19.16 23.02
N VAL A 267 -19.39 17.83 22.85
CA VAL A 267 -20.44 16.96 23.40
C VAL A 267 -20.47 17.05 24.93
N GLY A 268 -19.30 17.03 25.58
CA GLY A 268 -19.24 17.09 27.05
C GLY A 268 -19.67 18.43 27.62
N VAL A 269 -19.35 19.54 26.96
CA VAL A 269 -19.84 20.87 27.35
C VAL A 269 -21.35 20.95 27.16
N GLY A 270 -21.88 20.45 26.05
CA GLY A 270 -23.33 20.42 25.80
C GLY A 270 -24.11 19.69 26.89
N ILE A 271 -23.60 18.54 27.36
CA ILE A 271 -24.24 17.74 28.43
C ILE A 271 -24.28 18.50 29.77
N VAL A 272 -23.34 19.41 30.05
CA VAL A 272 -23.28 20.15 31.32
C VAL A 272 -24.26 21.35 31.35
N VAL A 273 -24.71 21.82 30.19
CA VAL A 273 -25.58 23.00 30.06
C VAL A 273 -27.07 22.66 30.14
N PHE A 274 -27.44 21.38 30.02
CA PHE A 274 -28.81 20.88 30.16
C PHE A 274 -29.02 20.18 31.50
#